data_AF-H9FDG6-F1
#
_entry.id   AF-H9FDG6-F1
#
_cell.length_a   1.000
_cell.length_b   1.000
_cell.length_c   1.000
_cell.angle_alpha   90.00
_cell.angle_beta   90.00
_cell.angle_gamma   90.00
#
_symmetry.space_group_name_H-M   'P 1'
#
loop_
_entity.id
_entity.type
_entity.pdbx_description
1 polymer ?
#
loop_
_entity_poly.entity_id
_entity_poly.type
_entity_poly.pdbx_seq_one_letter_code
_entity_poly.pdbx_strand_id
1 'polypeptide(L)' 'SNIEVLRFENILSSILHFGVLPLANAKLQQGFPLPNPHKISFVNSDIEVLEGFLLISTDLKYETSSK' A
#
# COMPACT_ATOMS: atom_id res chain seq x y z
N SER A 1 -33.65 -10.14 17.39
CA SER A 1 -33.05 -8.94 16.77
C SER A 1 -31.57 -8.75 17.13
N ASN A 2 -31.11 -8.61 18.39
CA ASN A 2 -29.67 -8.37 18.68
C ASN A 2 -28.72 -9.55 18.39
N ILE A 3 -29.15 -10.79 18.63
CA ILE A 3 -28.28 -11.99 18.48
C ILE A 3 -27.92 -12.27 17.02
N GLU A 4 -28.82 -11.98 16.07
CA GLU A 4 -28.60 -12.20 14.64
C GLU A 4 -27.57 -11.22 14.07
N VAL A 5 -27.63 -9.95 14.49
CA VAL A 5 -26.66 -8.91 14.12
C VAL A 5 -25.27 -9.30 14.60
N LEU A 6 -25.12 -9.68 15.88
CA LEU A 6 -23.83 -10.10 16.45
C LEU A 6 -23.23 -11.32 15.73
N ARG A 7 -24.07 -12.31 15.33
CA ARG A 7 -23.59 -13.47 14.57
C ARG A 7 -23.13 -13.08 13.17
N PHE A 8 -23.84 -12.17 12.52
CA PHE A 8 -23.48 -11.69 11.19
C PHE A 8 -22.21 -10.84 11.21
N GLU A 9 -22.05 -9.97 12.20
CA GLU A 9 -20.81 -9.19 12.42
C GLU A 9 -19.59 -10.11 12.59
N ASN A 10 -19.72 -11.19 13.36
CA ASN A 10 -18.62 -12.15 13.54
C ASN A 10 -18.23 -12.87 12.23
N ILE A 11 -19.21 -13.21 11.39
CA ILE A 11 -18.96 -13.84 10.09
C ILE A 11 -18.27 -12.85 9.15
N LEU A 12 -18.81 -11.62 9.03
CA LEU A 12 -18.22 -10.59 8.18
C LEU A 12 -16.82 -10.20 8.65
N SER A 13 -16.61 -10.06 9.95
CA SER A 13 -15.29 -9.77 10.53
C SER A 13 -14.28 -10.87 10.18
N SER A 14 -14.70 -12.14 10.26
CA SER A 14 -13.84 -13.27 9.90
C SER A 14 -13.47 -13.27 8.40
N ILE A 15 -14.44 -12.99 7.52
CA ILE A 15 -14.20 -12.86 6.07
C ILE A 15 -13.25 -11.70 5.77
N LEU A 16 -13.42 -10.56 6.43
CA LEU A 16 -12.54 -9.41 6.28
C LEU A 16 -11.10 -9.74 6.72
N HIS A 17 -10.92 -10.28 7.92
CA HIS A 17 -9.60 -10.52 8.50
C HIS A 17 -8.83 -11.64 7.80
N PHE A 18 -9.48 -12.73 7.41
CA PHE A 18 -8.79 -13.91 6.88
C PHE A 18 -8.90 -14.06 5.37
N GLY A 19 -9.85 -13.38 4.73
CA GLY A 19 -10.02 -13.39 3.28
C GLY A 19 -9.57 -12.08 2.65
N VAL A 20 -10.34 -11.02 2.87
CA VAL A 20 -10.24 -9.80 2.06
C VAL A 20 -8.97 -9.00 2.36
N LEU A 21 -8.66 -8.73 3.63
CA LEU A 21 -7.50 -7.93 4.03
C LEU A 21 -6.16 -8.57 3.61
N PRO A 22 -5.91 -9.89 3.80
CA PRO A 22 -4.69 -10.51 3.32
C PRO A 22 -4.51 -10.40 1.81
N LEU A 23 -5.58 -10.61 1.03
CA LEU A 23 -5.53 -10.50 -0.43
C LEU A 23 -5.28 -9.06 -0.90
N ALA A 24 -5.91 -8.08 -0.27
CA ALA A 24 -5.66 -6.66 -0.56
C ALA A 24 -4.22 -6.27 -0.21
N ASN A 25 -3.71 -6.69 0.95
CA ASN A 25 -2.34 -6.44 1.37
C ASN A 25 -1.32 -7.09 0.44
N ALA A 26 -1.56 -8.33 -0.03
CA ALA A 26 -0.69 -8.98 -1.01
C ALA A 26 -0.61 -8.18 -2.31
N LYS A 27 -1.72 -7.61 -2.77
CA LYS A 27 -1.74 -6.73 -3.96
C LYS A 27 -1.02 -5.40 -3.70
N LEU A 28 -1.21 -4.80 -2.53
CA LEU A 28 -0.52 -3.54 -2.17
C LEU A 28 0.99 -3.75 -2.02
N GLN A 29 1.43 -4.88 -1.44
CA GLN A 29 2.84 -5.24 -1.27
C GLN A 29 3.55 -5.50 -2.60
N GLN A 30 2.84 -5.95 -3.63
CA GLN A 30 3.38 -6.04 -4.98
C GLN A 30 3.86 -4.67 -5.51
N GLY A 31 3.24 -3.60 -5.02
CA GLY A 31 3.58 -2.22 -5.36
C GLY A 31 3.14 -1.83 -6.77
N PHE A 32 3.46 -0.59 -7.14
CA PHE A 32 3.26 -0.06 -8.48
C PHE A 32 4.58 0.55 -8.96
N PRO A 33 5.08 0.20 -10.17
CA PRO A 33 6.34 0.73 -10.64
C PRO A 33 6.22 2.23 -10.92
N LEU A 34 7.06 3.03 -10.26
CA LEU A 34 7.18 4.45 -10.58
C LEU A 34 8.07 4.63 -11.83
N PRO A 35 7.75 5.61 -12.70
CA PRO A 35 8.62 5.94 -13.82
C PRO A 35 9.97 6.42 -13.29
N ASN A 36 11.04 5.67 -13.57
CA ASN A 36 12.36 5.93 -13.04
C ASN A 36 13.38 6.15 -14.18
N PRO A 37 14.06 7.31 -14.24
CA PRO A 37 15.22 7.50 -15.10
C PRO A 37 16.35 6.53 -14.75
N HIS A 38 17.23 6.26 -15.71
CA HIS A 38 18.32 5.30 -15.52
C HIS A 38 19.23 5.66 -14.34
N LYS A 39 19.54 4.68 -13.48
CA LYS A 39 20.47 4.77 -12.33
C LYS A 39 20.05 5.78 -11.24
N ILE A 40 18.76 5.93 -10.99
CA ILE A 40 18.27 6.73 -9.84
C ILE A 40 17.55 5.81 -8.87
N SER A 41 17.74 6.04 -7.57
CA SER A 41 16.97 5.43 -6.50
C SER A 41 16.22 6.52 -5.72
N PHE A 42 14.99 6.23 -5.33
CA PHE A 42 14.16 7.08 -4.48
C PHE A 42 14.46 6.77 -3.02
N VAL A 43 14.78 7.78 -2.20
CA VAL A 43 15.13 7.62 -0.78
C VAL A 43 14.39 8.64 0.07
N ASN A 44 14.24 8.38 1.38
CA ASN A 44 13.56 9.27 2.33
C ASN A 44 12.17 9.72 1.83
N SER A 45 11.39 8.78 1.29
CA SER A 45 10.11 9.12 0.65
C SER A 45 9.01 9.33 1.68
N ASP A 46 8.18 10.34 1.45
CA ASP A 46 6.96 10.62 2.19
C ASP A 46 5.75 10.64 1.24
N ILE A 47 4.59 10.26 1.75
CA ILE A 47 3.36 10.10 0.98
C ILE A 47 2.22 10.85 1.66
N GLU A 48 1.64 11.80 0.93
CA GLU A 48 0.48 12.57 1.38
C GLU A 48 -0.73 12.31 0.48
N VAL A 49 -1.89 12.08 1.10
CA VAL A 49 -3.17 11.91 0.41
C VAL A 49 -3.85 13.27 0.32
N LEU A 50 -3.98 13.79 -0.91
CA LEU A 50 -4.63 15.07 -1.19
C LEU A 50 -5.88 14.84 -2.05
N GLU A 51 -6.72 15.86 -2.18
CA GLU A 51 -7.95 15.75 -2.97
C GLU A 51 -7.61 15.48 -4.45
N GLY A 52 -7.99 14.29 -4.92
CA GLY A 52 -7.83 13.88 -6.32
C GLY A 52 -6.46 13.34 -6.72
N PHE A 53 -5.46 13.34 -5.83
CA PHE A 53 -4.14 12.76 -6.12
C PHE A 53 -3.34 12.38 -4.87
N LEU A 54 -2.32 11.54 -5.09
CA LEU A 54 -1.32 11.20 -4.08
C LEU A 54 -0.05 12.00 -4.36
N LEU A 55 0.42 12.77 -3.39
CA LEU A 55 1.73 13.44 -3.47
C LEU A 55 2.79 12.50 -2.91
N ILE A 56 3.79 12.18 -3.75
CA ILE A 56 4.95 11.39 -3.34
C ILE A 56 6.16 12.32 -3.38
N SER A 57 6.66 12.68 -2.19
CA SER A 57 7.84 13.52 -2.03
C SER A 57 9.04 12.62 -1.74
N THR A 58 10.13 12.75 -2.49
CA THR A 58 11.28 11.83 -2.37
C THR A 58 12.58 12.49 -2.75
N ASP A 59 13.64 12.14 -2.04
CA ASP A 59 15.01 12.51 -2.41
C ASP A 59 15.53 11.53 -3.47
N LEU A 60 16.38 12.03 -4.37
CA LEU A 60 16.99 11.22 -5.42
C LEU A 60 18.44 10.88 -5.07
N LYS A 61 18.77 9.60 -5.13
CA LYS A 61 20.15 9.12 -5.03
C LYS A 61 20.57 8.47 -6.35
N TYR A 62 21.56 9.08 -7.00
CA TYR A 62 22.17 8.51 -8.20
C TYR A 62 23.04 7.29 -7.85
N GLU A 63 22.82 6.20 -8.57
CA GLU A 63 23.61 4.99 -8.43
C GLU A 63 24.91 5.11 -9.22
N THR A 64 25.98 5.52 -8.54
CA THR A 64 27.32 5.38 -9.08
C THR A 64 27.70 3.90 -9.05
N SER A 65 27.95 3.29 -10.22
CA SER A 65 28.56 1.95 -10.24
C SER A 65 29.90 2.05 -9.51
N SER A 66 30.05 1.33 -8.38
CA SER A 66 31.38 1.16 -7.80
C SER A 66 32.23 0.49 -8.87
N LYS A 67 33.27 1.18 -9.33
CA LYS A 67 34.43 0.50 -9.93
C LYS A 67 35.18 -0.22 -8.82
#